data_AF-A0A442WG84-F1
#
_entry.id   AF-A0A442WG84-F1
#
_cell.length_a   1.000
_cell.length_b   1.000
_cell.length_c   1.000
_cell.angle_alpha   90.00
_cell.angle_beta   90.00
_cell.angle_gamma   90.00
#
_symmetry.space_group_name_H-M   'P 1'
#
loop_
_entity.id
_entity.type
_entity.pdbx_description
1 polymer ?
#
loop_
_entity_poly.entity_id
_entity_poly.type
_entity_poly.pdbx_seq_one_letter_code
_entity_poly.pdbx_strand_id
1 'polypeptide(L)' 'MDYNPRPGPQKQEASGAEARFSFDRMAVERFQQAFPRARWSDERKSWFVPGKTAARRIDRWLAQEAALRTPDDDSKGRD' A
#
# COMPACT_ATOMS: atom_id res chain seq x y z
N MET A 1 -19.25 33.48 -1.51
CA MET A 1 -18.14 32.57 -1.90
C MET A 1 -17.90 31.64 -0.74
N ASP A 2 -18.43 30.44 -0.87
CA ASP A 2 -18.44 29.37 0.12
C ASP A 2 -17.07 28.70 0.02
N TYR A 3 -16.21 28.97 0.99
CA TYR A 3 -14.91 28.31 1.05
C TYR A 3 -15.15 26.85 1.45
N ASN A 4 -15.26 25.97 0.46
CA ASN A 4 -15.13 24.53 0.65
C ASN A 4 -13.63 24.20 0.58
N PRO A 5 -12.92 24.01 1.72
CA PRO A 5 -11.57 23.49 1.64
C PRO A 5 -11.67 22.08 1.08
N ARG A 6 -11.35 21.91 -0.20
CA ARG A 6 -10.99 20.60 -0.71
C ARG A 6 -9.86 20.09 0.19
N PRO A 7 -9.95 18.89 0.78
CA PRO A 7 -8.80 18.30 1.43
C PRO A 7 -7.74 18.13 0.33
N GLY A 8 -6.75 19.03 0.32
CA GLY A 8 -5.57 18.88 -0.52
C GLY A 8 -4.91 17.54 -0.16
N PRO A 9 -4.27 16.86 -1.12
CA PRO A 9 -3.56 15.62 -0.83
C PRO A 9 -2.57 15.89 0.30
N GLN A 10 -2.91 15.31 1.44
CA GLN A 10 -2.17 15.29 2.69
C GLN A 10 -0.68 15.09 2.39
N LYS A 11 0.06 16.12 2.80
CA LYS A 11 1.47 16.35 2.52
C LYS A 11 2.29 15.07 2.70
N GLN A 12 2.67 14.45 1.58
CA GLN A 12 3.77 13.50 1.48
C GLN A 12 5.10 14.25 1.62
N GLU A 13 5.31 14.96 2.73
CA GLU A 13 6.54 15.72 2.98
C GLU A 13 7.30 15.24 4.22
N ALA A 14 6.96 14.03 4.71
CA ALA A 14 7.73 13.32 5.73
C ALA A 14 8.28 12.00 5.18
N SER A 15 9.01 12.06 4.06
CA SER A 15 9.93 11.02 3.55
C SER A 15 9.56 9.55 3.87
N GLY A 16 8.32 9.14 3.62
CA GLY A 16 7.77 7.84 3.98
C GLY A 16 6.39 7.65 3.35
N ALA A 17 5.94 6.40 3.29
CA ALA A 17 4.66 6.05 2.69
C ALA A 17 3.92 5.02 3.53
N GLU A 18 2.60 5.10 3.50
CA GLU A 18 1.71 4.21 4.24
C GLU A 18 0.97 3.27 3.29
N ALA A 19 0.87 2.00 3.69
CA ALA A 19 0.13 0.96 3.00
C ALA A 19 -1.06 0.53 3.86
N ARG A 20 -2.26 0.60 3.29
CA ARG A 20 -3.49 0.17 3.93
C ARG A 20 -4.07 -1.01 3.17
N PHE A 21 -3.81 -2.21 3.68
CA PHE A 21 -4.32 -3.48 3.16
C PHE A 21 -4.76 -4.37 4.32
N SER A 22 -5.58 -5.39 4.03
CA SER A 22 -6.06 -6.35 5.03
C SER A 22 -4.90 -7.02 5.76
N PHE A 23 -5.00 -7.18 7.08
CA PHE A 23 -4.01 -7.86 7.91
C PHE A 23 -4.05 -9.39 7.68
N ASP A 24 -3.72 -9.84 6.48
CA ASP A 24 -3.47 -11.25 6.21
C ASP A 24 -2.09 -11.61 6.74
N ARG A 25 -1.97 -12.63 7.61
CA ARG A 25 -0.67 -13.06 8.17
C ARG A 25 0.39 -13.26 7.07
N MET A 26 0.01 -13.93 5.98
CA MET A 26 0.89 -14.14 4.82
C MET A 26 1.31 -12.83 4.12
N ALA A 27 0.38 -11.88 3.96
CA ALA A 27 0.68 -10.58 3.35
C ALA A 27 1.58 -9.75 4.27
N VAL A 28 1.33 -9.80 5.59
CA VAL A 28 2.15 -9.15 6.61
C VAL A 28 3.57 -9.71 6.63
N GLU A 29 3.74 -11.04 6.58
CA GLU A 29 5.07 -11.66 6.53
C GLU A 29 5.85 -11.26 5.28
N ARG A 30 5.23 -11.30 4.09
CA ARG A 30 5.85 -10.85 2.84
C ARG A 30 6.19 -9.36 2.89
N PHE A 31 5.30 -8.54 3.43
CA PHE A 31 5.52 -7.11 3.58
C PHE A 31 6.65 -6.81 4.57
N GLN A 32 6.71 -7.51 5.71
CA GLN A 32 7.75 -7.35 6.70
C GLN A 32 9.12 -7.82 6.18
N GLN A 33 9.16 -8.88 5.36
CA GLN A 33 10.39 -9.30 4.66
C GLN A 33 10.87 -8.24 3.66
N ALA A 34 9.95 -7.65 2.87
CA ALA A 34 10.29 -6.60 1.90
C ALA A 34 10.63 -5.26 2.57
N PHE A 35 10.03 -4.99 3.73
CA PHE A 35 10.15 -3.75 4.49
C PHE A 35 10.41 -4.03 5.97
N PRO A 36 11.63 -4.42 6.34
CA PRO A 36 11.97 -4.68 7.74
C PRO A 36 11.88 -3.43 8.63
N ARG A 37 11.88 -2.23 8.03
CA ARG A 37 11.71 -0.94 8.71
C ARG A 37 10.25 -0.49 8.79
N ALA A 38 9.31 -1.25 8.22
CA ALA A 38 7.90 -0.91 8.31
C ALA A 38 7.37 -1.02 9.74
N ARG A 39 6.49 -0.10 10.12
CA ARG A 39 5.85 -0.06 11.44
C ARG A 39 4.35 -0.21 11.28
N TRP A 40 3.75 -1.17 11.99
CA TRP A 40 2.29 -1.27 12.09
C TRP A 40 1.76 -0.16 13.00
N SER A 41 0.70 0.51 12.58
CA SER A 41 -0.07 1.44 13.40
C SER A 41 -1.45 0.83 13.66
N ASP A 42 -1.69 0.37 14.88
CA ASP A 42 -2.96 -0.24 15.29
C ASP A 42 -4.12 0.78 15.20
N GLU A 43 -3.88 2.02 15.62
CA GLU A 43 -4.83 3.13 15.55
C GLU A 43 -5.37 3.36 14.13
N ARG A 44 -4.50 3.30 13.12
CA ARG A 44 -4.87 3.53 11.71
C ARG A 44 -5.11 2.23 10.96
N LYS A 45 -4.90 1.08 11.60
CA LYS A 45 -4.85 -0.26 10.99
C LYS A 45 -4.07 -0.25 9.66
N SER A 46 -2.91 0.40 9.67
CA SER A 46 -2.12 0.70 8.47
C SER A 46 -0.63 0.53 8.75
N TRP A 47 0.13 0.14 7.74
CA TRP A 47 1.59 0.02 7.80
C TRP A 47 2.26 1.30 7.34
N PHE A 48 3.15 1.87 8.15
CA PHE A 48 3.99 3.01 7.77
C PHE A 48 5.41 2.56 7.44
N VAL A 49 5.90 2.90 6.25
CA VAL A 49 7.25 2.60 5.81
C VAL A 49 8.05 3.90 5.69
N PRO A 50 9.10 4.09 6.51
CA PRO A 50 9.98 5.23 6.38
C PRO A 50 10.88 5.08 5.14
N GLY A 51 11.01 6.14 4.35
CA GLY A 51 11.89 6.24 3.19
C GLY A 51 11.27 6.98 2.01
N LYS A 52 12.06 7.78 1.29
CA LYS A 52 11.59 8.52 0.09
C LYS A 52 11.12 7.60 -1.05
N THR A 53 11.66 6.38 -1.14
CA THR A 53 11.25 5.36 -2.12
C THR A 53 10.18 4.41 -1.60
N ALA A 54 9.70 4.61 -0.37
CA ALA A 54 8.69 3.73 0.23
C ALA A 54 7.43 3.66 -0.63
N ALA A 55 6.94 4.82 -1.10
CA ALA A 55 5.75 4.89 -1.95
C ALA A 55 5.87 3.99 -3.19
N ARG A 56 6.97 4.13 -3.93
CA ARG A 56 7.21 3.35 -5.17
C ARG A 56 7.40 1.86 -4.90
N ARG A 57 8.01 1.48 -3.77
CA ARG A 57 8.18 0.08 -3.40
C ARG A 57 6.85 -0.54 -2.93
N ILE A 58 6.06 0.20 -2.14
CA ILE A 58 4.73 -0.24 -1.69
C ILE A 58 3.83 -0.44 -2.90
N ASP A 59 3.81 0.51 -3.83
CA ASP A 59 3.05 0.42 -5.08
C ASP A 59 3.39 -0.85 -5.88
N ARG A 60 4.69 -1.11 -6.10
CA ARG A 60 5.15 -2.34 -6.76
C ARG A 60 4.80 -3.62 -5.99
N TRP A 61 4.82 -3.57 -4.66
CA TRP A 61 4.45 -4.71 -3.82
C TRP A 61 2.95 -4.98 -3.87
N LEU A 62 2.12 -3.94 -3.76
CA LEU A 62 0.67 -4.02 -3.89
C LEU A 62 0.25 -4.54 -5.27
N ALA A 63 0.90 -4.09 -6.34
CA ALA A 63 0.64 -4.59 -7.69
C ALA A 63 0.95 -6.10 -7.82
N GLN A 64 2.04 -6.58 -7.22
CA GLN A 64 2.36 -8.01 -7.20
C GLN A 64 1.37 -8.82 -6.34
N GLU A 65 0.98 -8.32 -5.17
CA GLU A 65 -0.03 -8.96 -4.33
C GLU A 65 -1.41 -8.99 -5.00
N ALA A 66 -1.81 -7.93 -5.69
CA ALA A 66 -3.04 -7.92 -6.48
C ALA A 66 -3.00 -8.97 -7.62
N ALA A 67 -1.85 -9.13 -8.28
CA ALA A 67 -1.65 -10.17 -9.28
C ALA A 67 -1.68 -11.59 -8.67
N LEU A 68 -1.12 -11.79 -7.47
CA LEU A 68 -1.18 -13.05 -6.74
C LEU A 68 -2.59 -13.38 -6.24
N ARG A 69 -3.39 -12.35 -5.92
CA ARG A 69 -4.75 -12.48 -5.40
C ARG A 69 -5.82 -12.50 -6.48
N THR A 70 -5.43 -12.26 -7.74
CA THR A 70 -6.28 -12.57 -8.88
C THR A 70 -6.12 -14.07 -9.13
N PRO A 71 -7.09 -14.92 -8.77
CA PRO A 71 -7.11 -16.27 -9.31
C PRO A 71 -7.32 -16.08 -10.81
N ASP A 72 -6.30 -16.34 -11.61
CA ASP A 72 -6.44 -16.79 -13.00
C ASP A 72 -7.73 -16.31 -13.70
N ASP A 73 -7.84 -15.01 -13.99
CA ASP A 73 -8.76 -14.54 -15.04
C ASP A 73 -7.99 -14.55 -16.38
N ASP A 74 -7.22 -15.63 -16.60
CA ASP A 74 -6.71 -16.04 -17.90
C ASP A 74 -7.62 -17.16 -18.41
N SER A 75 -8.90 -16.85 -18.59
CA SER A 75 -9.79 -17.73 -19.35
C SER A 75 -10.95 -16.93 -19.93
N LYS A 76 -10.74 -16.54 -21.21
CA LYS A 76 -11.74 -16.32 -22.26
C LYS A 76 -11.98 -14.87 -22.70
N GLY A 77 -10.94 -14.28 -23.25
CA GLY A 77 -11.04 -13.19 -24.23
C GLY A 77 -10.16 -13.48 -25.45
N ARG A 78 -10.36 -14.63 -26.11
CA ARG A 78 -9.80 -14.85 -27.45
C ARG A 78 -10.85 -14.37 -28.45
N ASP A 79 -10.62 -13.19 -29.01
CA ASP A 79 -11.28 -12.69 -30.23
C ASP A 79 -10.85 -13.53 -31.45
#